data_AF-A0A328THB5-F1
#
_entry.id   AF-A0A328THB5-F1
#
_cell.length_a   1.000
_cell.length_b   1.000
_cell.length_c   1.000
_cell.angle_alpha   90.00
_cell.angle_beta   90.00
_cell.angle_gamma   90.00
#
_symmetry.space_group_name_H-M   'P 1'
#
loop_
_entity.id
_entity.type
_entity.pdbx_description
1 polymer ?
#
loop_
_entity_poly.entity_id
_entity_poly.type
_entity_poly.pdbx_seq_one_letter_code
_entity_poly.pdbx_strand_id
1 'polypeptide(L)'
;MTGHATPGDTVWYSTSASLTRKHPHSWELTETQQGDWIYVNTLRANGLVREALKAGQIAELFGYDTLLPEVKYGAENSQIDFLLQASDRRSCYI
;
A
#
# COMPACT_ATOMS: atom_id res chain seq x y z
N MET A 1 -5.54 -13.51 8.12
CA MET A 1 -6.42 -12.59 8.88
C MET A 1 -6.56 -13.04 10.33
N THR A 2 -5.46 -13.36 11.01
CA THR A 2 -5.51 -13.73 12.43
C THR A 2 -5.67 -12.46 13.25
N GLY A 3 -6.70 -12.37 14.10
CA GLY A 3 -6.91 -11.23 15.00
C GLY A 3 -7.51 -9.95 14.40
N HIS A 4 -7.92 -9.96 13.12
CA HIS A 4 -8.46 -8.76 12.43
C HIS A 4 -9.82 -8.98 11.76
N ALA A 5 -10.48 -10.09 12.11
CA ALA A 5 -11.75 -10.53 11.52
C ALA A 5 -12.59 -11.29 12.55
N THR A 6 -12.64 -10.76 13.78
CA THR A 6 -13.38 -11.41 14.86
C THR A 6 -14.86 -11.13 14.66
N PRO A 7 -15.75 -12.15 14.75
CA PRO A 7 -17.18 -11.90 14.72
C PRO A 7 -17.59 -10.90 15.79
N GLY A 8 -18.35 -9.88 15.39
CA GLY A 8 -18.75 -8.78 16.27
C GLY A 8 -17.92 -7.51 16.13
N ASP A 9 -16.76 -7.54 15.46
CA ASP A 9 -16.01 -6.34 15.13
C ASP A 9 -16.75 -5.46 14.10
N THR A 10 -16.53 -4.15 14.15
CA THR A 10 -17.12 -3.22 13.18
C THR A 10 -16.28 -3.22 11.91
N VAL A 11 -16.93 -3.35 10.75
CA VAL A 11 -16.26 -3.39 9.45
C VAL A 11 -16.63 -2.18 8.60
N TRP A 12 -15.61 -1.62 7.95
CA TRP A 12 -15.77 -0.53 6.99
C TRP A 12 -15.45 -1.05 5.60
N TYR A 13 -16.30 -0.75 4.63
CA TYR A 13 -16.16 -1.23 3.26
C TYR A 13 -16.32 -0.10 2.24
N SER A 14 -15.62 -0.23 1.11
CA SER A 14 -15.83 0.60 -0.07
C SER A 14 -16.85 -0.06 -1.00
N THR A 15 -17.53 0.75 -1.82
CA THR A 15 -18.46 0.24 -2.84
C THR A 15 -17.96 0.63 -4.23
N SER A 16 -17.74 -0.38 -5.08
CA SER A 16 -17.38 -0.23 -6.48
C SER A 16 -18.59 0.12 -7.33
N ALA A 17 -18.46 1.12 -8.20
CA ALA A 17 -19.48 1.49 -9.19
C ALA A 17 -19.58 0.51 -10.37
N SER A 18 -18.65 -0.45 -10.51
CA SER A 18 -18.69 -1.44 -11.60
C SER A 18 -19.92 -2.35 -11.50
N LEU A 19 -20.75 -2.32 -12.54
CA LEU A 19 -21.98 -3.11 -12.65
C LEU A 19 -21.72 -4.60 -12.93
N THR A 20 -20.49 -4.97 -13.31
CA THR A 20 -20.13 -6.35 -13.67
C THR A 20 -19.55 -7.14 -12.50
N ARG A 21 -19.32 -6.51 -11.35
CA ARG A 21 -18.78 -7.19 -10.17
C ARG A 21 -19.85 -8.02 -9.48
N LYS A 22 -19.54 -9.30 -9.21
CA LYS A 22 -20.35 -10.18 -8.35
C LYS A 22 -20.46 -9.67 -6.90
N HIS A 23 -19.38 -9.08 -6.39
CA HIS A 23 -19.32 -8.49 -5.04
C HIS A 23 -18.82 -7.04 -5.17
N PRO A 24 -19.71 -6.04 -5.12
CA PRO A 24 -19.34 -4.64 -5.29
C PRO A 24 -18.70 -4.04 -4.03
N HIS A 25 -18.87 -4.69 -2.88
CA HIS A 25 -18.36 -4.20 -1.59
C HIS A 25 -17.02 -4.85 -1.28
N SER A 26 -16.01 -4.03 -0.96
CA SER A 26 -14.68 -4.50 -0.55
C SER A 26 -14.42 -4.06 0.88
N TRP A 27 -14.09 -5.01 1.76
CA TRP A 27 -13.73 -4.73 3.15
C TRP A 27 -12.39 -3.99 3.21
N GLU A 28 -12.38 -2.79 3.80
CA GLU A 28 -11.21 -1.90 3.87
C GLU A 28 -10.58 -1.88 5.27
N LEU A 29 -11.40 -1.69 6.31
CA LEU A 29 -10.93 -1.57 7.70
C LEU A 29 -11.76 -2.44 8.65
N THR A 30 -11.11 -2.87 9.73
CA THR A 30 -11.74 -3.42 10.91
C THR A 30 -11.48 -2.50 12.08
N GLU A 31 -12.53 -2.15 12.82
CA GLU A 31 -12.42 -1.57 14.15
C GLU A 31 -12.73 -2.66 15.17
N THR A 32 -11.73 -3.02 15.98
CA THR A 32 -11.88 -4.07 17.00
C THR A 32 -12.84 -3.62 18.09
N GLN A 33 -13.39 -4.57 18.84
CA GLN A 33 -14.19 -4.26 20.03
C GLN A 33 -13.42 -3.45 21.10
N GLN A 34 -12.09 -3.42 21.02
CA GLN A 34 -11.21 -2.63 21.87
C GLN A 34 -10.96 -1.20 21.32
N GLY A 35 -11.47 -0.88 20.13
CA GLY A 35 -11.31 0.42 19.47
C GLY A 35 -10.07 0.56 18.59
N ASP A 36 -9.35 -0.54 18.33
CA ASP A 36 -8.19 -0.51 17.44
C ASP A 36 -8.60 -0.52 15.98
N TRP A 37 -7.93 0.30 15.17
CA TRP A 37 -8.18 0.38 13.73
C TRP A 37 -7.15 -0.41 12.94
N ILE A 38 -7.63 -1.36 12.14
CA ILE A 38 -6.80 -2.22 11.30
C ILE A 38 -7.19 -2.02 9.84
N TYR A 39 -6.22 -1.63 9.03
CA TYR A 39 -6.39 -1.59 7.58
C TYR A 39 -6.18 -2.99 7.00
N VAL A 40 -7.26 -3.66 6.59
CA VAL A 40 -7.23 -5.08 6.15
C VAL A 40 -6.96 -5.23 4.65
N ASN A 41 -7.22 -4.21 3.84
CA ASN A 41 -7.02 -4.24 2.39
C ASN A 41 -5.56 -3.87 2.01
N THR A 42 -4.62 -4.79 2.23
CA THR A 42 -3.19 -4.53 2.02
C THR A 42 -2.81 -4.15 0.58
N LEU A 43 -3.69 -4.36 -0.41
CA LEU A 43 -3.47 -3.94 -1.79
C LEU A 43 -3.30 -2.42 -1.96
N ARG A 44 -3.72 -1.61 -0.99
CA ARG A 44 -3.52 -0.15 -1.04
C ARG A 44 -2.21 0.32 -0.41
N ALA A 45 -1.43 -0.56 0.24
CA ALA A 45 -0.20 -0.17 0.92
C ALA A 45 0.77 0.56 -0.02
N ASN A 46 1.07 -0.01 -1.19
CA ASN A 46 1.95 0.62 -2.18
C ASN A 46 1.39 1.96 -2.67
N GLY A 47 0.07 2.08 -2.82
CA GLY A 47 -0.59 3.34 -3.16
C GLY A 47 -0.31 4.44 -2.13
N LEU A 48 -0.48 4.13 -0.85
CA LEU A 48 -0.23 5.05 0.27
C LEU A 48 1.24 5.44 0.37
N VAL A 49 2.16 4.47 0.25
CA VAL A 49 3.60 4.74 0.25
C VAL A 49 3.98 5.66 -0.91
N ARG A 50 3.45 5.41 -2.11
CA ARG A 50 3.67 6.26 -3.29
C ARG A 50 3.19 7.69 -3.07
N GLU A 51 2.02 7.87 -2.45
CA GLU A 51 1.48 9.19 -2.11
C GLU A 51 2.40 9.91 -1.11
N ALA A 52 2.83 9.23 -0.04
CA ALA A 52 3.71 9.78 0.98
C ALA A 52 5.10 10.17 0.41
N LEU A 53 5.66 9.34 -0.48
CA LEU A 53 6.92 9.61 -1.19
C LEU A 53 6.81 10.87 -2.04
N LYS A 54 5.74 10.98 -2.84
CA LYS A 54 5.50 12.15 -3.70
C LYS A 54 5.23 13.42 -2.89
N ALA A 55 4.56 13.29 -1.75
CA ALA A 55 4.28 14.40 -0.85
C ALA A 55 5.49 14.81 0.00
N GLY A 56 6.61 14.08 -0.07
CA GLY A 56 7.78 14.34 0.76
C GLY A 56 7.46 14.19 2.24
N GLN A 57 6.75 13.13 2.63
CA GLN A 57 6.39 12.86 4.03
C GLN A 57 7.36 11.89 4.73
N ILE A 58 8.22 11.20 3.99
CA ILE A 58 9.20 10.24 4.52
C ILE A 58 10.60 10.85 4.41
N ALA A 59 11.07 11.46 5.50
CA ALA A 59 12.29 12.29 5.52
C ALA A 59 13.56 11.52 5.10
N GLU A 60 13.64 10.25 5.48
CA GLU A 60 14.74 9.34 5.15
C GLU A 60 14.90 9.12 3.64
N LEU A 61 13.83 9.37 2.87
CA LEU A 61 13.75 9.13 1.43
C LEU A 61 13.76 10.43 0.61
N PHE A 62 14.14 11.56 1.22
CA PHE A 62 14.29 12.82 0.52
C PHE A 62 15.53 12.84 -0.39
N GLY A 63 15.48 13.68 -1.43
CA GLY A 63 16.59 13.91 -2.36
C GLY A 63 16.64 12.94 -3.53
N TYR A 64 15.60 12.14 -3.74
CA TYR A 64 15.40 11.36 -4.96
C TYR A 64 14.46 12.10 -5.91
N ASP A 65 14.84 12.20 -7.19
CA ASP A 65 14.06 12.90 -8.22
C ASP A 65 13.18 11.95 -9.03
N THR A 66 13.50 10.65 -8.99
CA THR A 66 12.88 9.61 -9.80
C THR A 66 12.28 8.53 -8.91
N LEU A 67 11.01 8.19 -9.14
CA LEU A 67 10.26 7.15 -8.44
C LEU A 67 9.68 6.17 -9.46
N LEU A 68 10.21 4.94 -9.50
CA LEU A 68 9.79 3.89 -10.41
C LEU A 68 9.11 2.76 -9.61
N PRO A 69 7.80 2.50 -9.82
CA PRO A 69 7.13 1.39 -9.17
C PRO A 69 7.35 0.06 -9.92
N GLU A 70 7.26 -1.06 -9.20
CA GLU A 70 7.13 -2.40 -9.78
C GLU A 70 8.28 -2.77 -10.75
N VAL A 71 9.52 -2.44 -10.39
CA VAL A 71 10.70 -2.61 -11.25
C VAL A 71 11.24 -4.03 -11.13
N LYS A 72 11.45 -4.70 -12.28
CA LYS A 72 12.11 -6.00 -12.32
C LYS A 72 13.62 -5.87 -12.15
N TYR A 73 14.22 -6.80 -11.40
CA TYR A 73 15.66 -6.82 -11.16
C TYR A 73 16.19 -8.25 -10.97
N GLY A 74 17.52 -8.37 -11.01
CA GLY A 74 18.22 -9.63 -10.81
C GLY A 74 18.04 -10.64 -11.95
N ALA A 75 18.69 -11.79 -11.84
CA ALA A 75 18.57 -12.87 -12.82
C ALA A 75 17.22 -13.62 -12.71
N GLU A 76 16.61 -13.61 -11.52
CA GLU A 76 15.35 -14.30 -11.24
C GLU A 76 14.10 -13.51 -11.65
N ASN A 77 14.27 -12.29 -12.21
CA ASN A 77 13.17 -11.37 -12.54
C ASN A 77 12.25 -11.05 -11.36
N SER A 78 12.82 -10.97 -10.15
CA SER A 78 12.12 -10.47 -8.97
C SER A 78 11.67 -9.02 -9.20
N GLN A 79 10.60 -8.62 -8.54
CA GLN A 79 10.02 -7.29 -8.66
C GLN A 79 10.11 -6.58 -7.32
N ILE A 80 10.63 -5.35 -7.34
CA ILE A 80 10.69 -4.47 -6.16
C ILE A 80 9.49 -3.53 -6.19
N ASP A 81 8.94 -3.17 -5.01
CA ASP A 81 7.77 -2.29 -4.93
C ASP A 81 8.12 -0.91 -5.50
N PHE A 82 9.27 -0.33 -5.08
CA PHE A 82 9.77 0.94 -5.59
C PHE A 82 11.29 0.97 -5.77
N LEU A 83 11.71 1.65 -6.83
CA LEU A 83 13.09 2.04 -7.08
C LEU A 83 13.17 3.57 -7.11
N LEU A 84 13.91 4.16 -6.18
CA LEU A 84 14.23 5.58 -6.14
C LEU A 84 15.59 5.84 -6.77
N GLN A 85 15.70 6.87 -7.60
CA GLN A 85 16.96 7.28 -8.23
C GLN A 85 17.17 8.79 -8.15
N ALA A 86 18.44 9.19 -8.12
CA ALA A 86 18.90 10.56 -8.18
C ALA A 86 20.31 10.57 -8.79
N SER A 87 20.69 11.65 -9.48
CA SER A 87 21.99 11.73 -10.15
C SER A 87 23.21 11.74 -9.21
N ASP A 88 23.04 12.24 -7.98
CA ASP A 88 24.07 12.40 -6.97
C ASP A 88 24.02 11.33 -5.86
N ARG A 89 23.18 10.31 -6.03
CA ARG A 89 22.90 9.29 -5.01
C ARG A 89 22.87 7.88 -5.59
N ARG A 90 23.05 6.90 -4.71
CA ARG A 90 22.83 5.49 -5.06
C ARG A 90 21.34 5.22 -5.15
N SER A 91 20.95 4.35 -6.08
CA SER A 91 19.59 3.82 -6.17
C SER A 91 19.15 3.24 -4.83
N CYS A 92 17.92 3.55 -4.41
CA CYS A 92 17.29 2.99 -3.22
C CYS A 92 16.15 2.06 -3.62
N TYR A 93 16.21 0.82 -3.13
CA TYR A 93 15.23 -0.23 -3.39
C TYR A 93 14.36 -0.37 -2.15
N ILE A 94 13.04 -0.26 -2.32
CA ILE A 94 12.04 -0.32 -1.24
C ILE A 94 11.04 -1.39 -1.61
#